data_AF-A0ABC9Z2A2-F1
#
_entry.id   AF-A0ABC9Z2A2-F1
#
_cell.length_a   1.000
_cell.length_b   1.000
_cell.length_c   1.000
_cell.angle_alpha   90.00
_cell.angle_beta   90.00
_cell.angle_gamma   90.00
#
_symmetry.space_group_name_H-M   'P 1'
#
loop_
_entity.id
_entity.type
_entity.pdbx_description
1 polymer ?
#
loop_
_entity_poly.entity_id
_entity_poly.type
_entity_poly.pdbx_seq_one_letter_code
_entity_poly.pdbx_strand_id
1 'polypeptide(L)'
;MVEVTETQPTVYVRMADAGDLYLTWRWAGDSAPGGVGVVPEEQVESAMARFAAALPTPGVAGGLESSLTTGELASYASENALAQYLSATFLPYNLAVALHEFYVAGIRPRIRIQPSPRTAQLPWELIAPDSDVRLVEIADVSVLAPPGIVHAPARVARSWAATRHQPVVAILDPRVPGFRADSALGSVLGRMDSAAPLAELVAAHAAAHYLSPPVDDPLDAFRRTDLDRSWLSRALHAGAARFLYVGHVTAAAPESGRSESATLHLSCTAAAPGCAPAYRDHRPLSARDLLLGTHALPPGTDDPAVWPDGNGNGGRLIARTGPEIWPIPGRVALIACESGGDLRFAEPLGLVAAMLTGGAELVTAGRWPLPTDLAFHRLAGTPLTAHPFQEAVCAIDAAHESEDPVAVLNRWQRDHLAAWRDTGAIEHSPLIWAAFATVDTR
;
A
#
# COMPACT_ATOMS: atom_id res chain seq x y z
N MET A 1 10.79 37.89 -15.51
CA MET A 1 11.95 37.14 -16.03
C MET A 1 11.80 35.74 -15.46
N VAL A 2 11.84 34.76 -16.36
CA VAL A 2 11.22 33.44 -16.28
C VAL A 2 11.87 32.55 -15.22
N GLU A 3 11.05 31.92 -14.38
CA GLU A 3 11.23 30.51 -14.00
C GLU A 3 9.87 29.84 -14.19
N VAL A 4 9.59 29.47 -15.44
CA VAL A 4 8.71 28.33 -15.70
C VAL A 4 9.54 27.17 -15.18
N THR A 5 9.28 26.74 -13.95
CA THR A 5 9.71 25.41 -13.50
C THR A 5 9.18 24.45 -14.54
N GLU A 6 10.05 23.89 -15.37
CA GLU A 6 9.67 22.88 -16.36
C GLU A 6 8.93 21.78 -15.60
N THR A 7 7.61 21.75 -15.74
CA THR A 7 6.77 20.77 -15.07
C THR A 7 7.14 19.41 -15.63
N GLN A 8 7.61 18.50 -14.77
CA GLN A 8 7.93 17.12 -15.13
C GLN A 8 6.86 16.56 -16.08
N PRO A 9 7.21 16.14 -17.31
CA PRO A 9 6.22 15.63 -18.25
C PRO A 9 5.43 14.50 -17.61
N THR A 10 4.11 14.61 -17.60
CA THR A 10 3.24 13.68 -16.87
C THR A 10 2.26 13.05 -17.82
N VAL A 11 2.18 11.72 -17.83
CA VAL A 11 1.18 10.96 -18.60
C VAL A 11 0.18 10.31 -17.66
N TYR A 12 -1.09 10.44 -18.00
CA TYR A 12 -2.20 9.77 -17.34
C TYR A 12 -2.60 8.56 -18.18
N VAL A 13 -2.44 7.36 -17.64
CA VAL A 13 -2.89 6.11 -18.26
C VAL A 13 -4.17 5.66 -17.56
N ARG A 14 -5.24 5.42 -18.30
CA ARG A 14 -6.51 4.93 -17.76
C ARG A 14 -6.90 3.64 -18.45
N MET A 15 -7.30 2.67 -17.66
CA MET A 15 -7.66 1.33 -18.09
C MET A 15 -9.12 1.05 -17.72
N ALA A 16 -9.88 0.42 -18.63
CA ALA A 16 -11.27 0.07 -18.42
C ALA A 16 -11.56 -1.33 -18.98
N ASP A 17 -12.21 -2.16 -18.16
CA ASP A 17 -12.66 -3.50 -18.58
C ASP A 17 -14.02 -3.37 -19.29
N ALA A 18 -14.11 -3.85 -20.54
CA ALA A 18 -15.34 -3.88 -21.32
C ALA A 18 -15.37 -5.13 -22.24
N GLY A 19 -15.17 -6.32 -21.63
CA GLY A 19 -14.73 -7.53 -22.32
C GLY A 19 -13.22 -7.43 -22.53
N ASP A 20 -12.82 -6.85 -23.66
CA ASP A 20 -11.44 -6.41 -23.87
C ASP A 20 -11.05 -5.31 -22.88
N LEU A 21 -9.76 -5.17 -22.66
CA LEU A 21 -9.19 -4.10 -21.86
C LEU A 21 -8.86 -2.91 -22.74
N TYR A 22 -9.52 -1.79 -22.48
CA TYR A 22 -9.27 -0.53 -23.16
C TYR A 22 -8.30 0.31 -22.35
N LEU A 23 -7.25 0.81 -22.99
CA LEU A 23 -6.28 1.72 -22.40
C LEU A 23 -6.34 3.05 -23.14
N THR A 24 -6.30 4.15 -22.41
CA THR A 24 -6.10 5.50 -22.96
C THR A 24 -4.95 6.16 -22.24
N TRP A 25 -4.15 6.95 -22.97
CA TRP A 25 -3.13 7.78 -22.35
C TRP A 25 -3.17 9.21 -22.87
N ARG A 26 -2.96 10.17 -21.96
CA ARG A 26 -2.91 11.59 -22.28
C ARG A 26 -1.77 12.25 -21.51
N TRP A 27 -0.98 13.04 -22.20
CA TRP A 27 0.07 13.84 -21.61
C TRP A 27 -0.47 15.17 -21.09
N ALA A 28 -0.06 15.55 -19.89
CA ALA A 28 -0.35 16.85 -19.32
C ALA A 28 0.25 17.95 -20.21
N GLY A 29 -0.52 19.01 -20.45
CA GLY A 29 -0.09 20.13 -21.30
C GLY A 29 0.22 19.75 -22.75
N ASP A 30 -0.27 18.60 -23.22
CA ASP A 30 0.00 18.07 -24.56
C ASP A 30 1.51 17.96 -24.88
N SER A 31 2.31 17.64 -23.85
CA SER A 31 3.78 17.50 -23.94
C SER A 31 4.27 16.38 -24.85
N ALA A 32 3.41 15.41 -25.17
CA ALA A 32 3.64 14.37 -26.18
C ALA A 32 2.29 13.82 -26.69
N PRO A 33 2.26 13.06 -27.81
CA PRO A 33 1.03 12.50 -28.35
C PRO A 33 0.33 11.52 -27.39
N GLY A 34 -0.98 11.72 -27.19
CA GLY A 34 -1.86 10.75 -26.52
C GLY A 34 -2.33 9.63 -27.45
N GLY A 35 -3.10 8.68 -26.92
CA GLY A 35 -3.67 7.61 -27.75
C GLY A 35 -4.58 6.65 -26.99
N VAL A 36 -5.01 5.62 -27.73
CA VAL A 36 -5.85 4.52 -27.27
C VAL A 36 -5.23 3.19 -27.68
N GLY A 37 -5.37 2.19 -26.82
CA GLY A 37 -4.98 0.81 -27.05
C GLY A 37 -6.10 -0.14 -26.61
N VAL A 38 -6.10 -1.34 -27.19
CA VAL A 38 -7.02 -2.41 -26.82
C VAL A 38 -6.18 -3.67 -26.63
N VAL A 39 -6.38 -4.36 -25.51
CA VAL A 39 -5.77 -5.65 -25.24
C VAL A 39 -6.90 -6.68 -25.20
N PRO A 40 -6.89 -7.70 -26.08
CA PRO A 40 -7.93 -8.72 -26.10
C PRO A 40 -8.10 -9.40 -24.74
N GLU A 41 -9.35 -9.70 -24.38
CA GLU A 41 -9.71 -10.34 -23.11
C GLU A 41 -8.84 -11.56 -22.75
N GLU A 42 -8.62 -12.46 -23.71
CA GLU A 42 -7.82 -13.67 -23.52
C GLU A 42 -6.34 -13.37 -23.17
N GLN A 43 -5.79 -12.29 -23.75
CA GLN A 43 -4.41 -11.88 -23.46
C GLN A 43 -4.29 -11.30 -22.05
N VAL A 44 -5.28 -10.53 -21.60
CA VAL A 44 -5.35 -10.01 -20.24
C VAL A 44 -5.44 -11.16 -19.24
N GLU A 45 -6.33 -12.11 -19.49
CA GLU A 45 -6.48 -13.32 -18.67
C GLU A 45 -5.18 -14.12 -18.59
N SER A 46 -4.54 -14.40 -19.73
CA SER A 46 -3.28 -15.14 -19.78
C SER A 46 -2.16 -14.42 -19.03
N ALA A 47 -2.01 -13.11 -19.23
CA ALA A 47 -0.98 -12.31 -18.60
C ALA A 47 -1.16 -12.21 -17.08
N MET A 48 -2.38 -11.92 -16.63
CA MET A 48 -2.66 -11.81 -15.20
C MET A 48 -2.65 -13.19 -14.50
N ALA A 49 -3.06 -14.27 -15.17
CA ALA A 49 -2.96 -15.62 -14.61
C ALA A 49 -1.50 -16.07 -14.45
N ARG A 50 -0.64 -15.80 -15.45
CA ARG A 50 0.80 -16.06 -15.35
C ARG A 50 1.43 -15.25 -14.21
N PHE A 51 1.11 -13.96 -14.12
CA PHE A 51 1.61 -13.13 -13.02
C PHE A 51 1.14 -13.63 -11.65
N ALA A 52 -0.15 -13.94 -11.50
CA ALA A 52 -0.70 -14.47 -10.25
C ALA A 52 -0.03 -15.78 -9.82
N ALA A 53 0.32 -16.66 -10.77
CA ALA A 53 1.04 -17.90 -10.48
C ALA A 53 2.48 -17.67 -9.96
N ALA A 54 3.06 -16.50 -10.23
CA ALA A 54 4.38 -16.13 -9.75
C ALA A 54 4.36 -15.48 -8.34
N LEU A 55 3.18 -15.10 -7.83
CA LEU A 55 3.02 -14.44 -6.55
C LEU A 55 2.98 -15.44 -5.37
N PRO A 56 3.29 -14.99 -4.14
CA PRO A 56 3.09 -15.80 -2.94
C PRO A 56 1.60 -16.09 -2.72
N THR A 57 1.29 -17.36 -2.42
CA THR A 57 -0.08 -17.81 -2.13
C THR A 57 -0.16 -18.39 -0.71
N PRO A 58 -0.38 -17.56 0.33
CA PRO A 58 -0.50 -18.02 1.71
C PRO A 58 -1.65 -19.01 1.87
N GLY A 59 -1.49 -19.99 2.77
CA GLY A 59 -2.51 -21.01 3.02
C GLY A 59 -2.54 -22.17 2.01
N VAL A 60 -1.85 -22.03 0.86
CA VAL A 60 -1.60 -23.14 -0.07
C VAL A 60 -0.27 -23.80 0.31
N ALA A 61 -0.28 -25.13 0.46
CA ALA A 61 0.90 -25.90 0.82
C ALA A 61 2.03 -25.66 -0.20
N GLY A 62 3.19 -25.22 0.28
CA GLY A 62 4.36 -24.92 -0.55
C GLY A 62 4.25 -23.64 -1.39
N GLY A 63 3.11 -22.91 -1.40
CA GLY A 63 2.93 -21.73 -2.27
C GLY A 63 3.88 -20.57 -1.95
N LEU A 64 4.18 -20.34 -0.67
CA LEU A 64 5.18 -19.35 -0.26
C LEU A 64 6.61 -19.81 -0.60
N GLU A 65 6.92 -21.08 -0.33
CA GLU A 65 8.23 -21.67 -0.63
C GLU A 65 8.51 -21.65 -2.14
N SER A 66 7.55 -22.02 -2.98
CA SER A 66 7.70 -21.98 -4.43
C SER A 66 7.95 -20.55 -4.92
N SER A 67 7.21 -19.55 -4.41
CA SER A 67 7.42 -18.15 -4.81
C SER A 67 8.84 -17.64 -4.53
N LEU A 68 9.49 -18.17 -3.48
CA LEU A 68 10.84 -17.78 -3.05
C LEU A 68 11.97 -18.62 -3.65
N THR A 69 11.66 -19.74 -4.31
CA THR A 69 12.69 -20.70 -4.74
C THR A 69 12.61 -21.07 -6.21
N THR A 70 11.40 -21.33 -6.73
CA THR A 70 11.19 -21.89 -8.08
C THR A 70 10.25 -21.06 -8.96
N GLY A 71 9.50 -20.12 -8.38
CA GLY A 71 8.58 -19.24 -9.08
C GLY A 71 9.29 -18.23 -9.99
N GLU A 72 8.56 -17.60 -10.91
CA GLU A 72 9.16 -16.70 -11.89
C GLU A 72 9.83 -15.48 -11.25
N LEU A 73 9.40 -15.05 -10.07
CA LEU A 73 10.02 -13.94 -9.32
C LEU A 73 11.23 -14.36 -8.46
N ALA A 74 11.59 -15.64 -8.45
CA ALA A 74 12.72 -16.17 -7.66
C ALA A 74 14.06 -16.15 -8.40
N SER A 75 14.08 -15.85 -9.70
CA SER A 75 15.33 -15.70 -10.48
C SER A 75 15.25 -14.54 -11.46
N TYR A 76 16.35 -13.80 -11.66
CA TYR A 76 16.35 -12.63 -12.54
C TYR A 76 15.96 -12.99 -13.98
N ALA A 77 16.43 -14.13 -14.49
CA ALA A 77 16.16 -14.53 -15.88
C ALA A 77 14.67 -14.82 -16.12
N SER A 78 14.02 -15.59 -15.23
CA SER A 78 12.59 -15.87 -15.32
C SER A 78 11.75 -14.63 -15.08
N GLU A 79 12.14 -13.81 -14.10
CA GLU A 79 11.46 -12.56 -13.77
C GLU A 79 11.50 -11.60 -14.95
N ASN A 80 12.66 -11.43 -15.59
CA ASN A 80 12.81 -10.54 -16.75
C ASN A 80 11.94 -11.00 -17.92
N ALA A 81 11.84 -12.32 -18.14
CA ALA A 81 10.95 -12.87 -19.16
C ALA A 81 9.46 -12.62 -18.85
N LEU A 82 9.07 -12.65 -17.57
CA LEU A 82 7.73 -12.25 -17.13
C LEU A 82 7.50 -10.75 -17.31
N ALA A 83 8.45 -9.91 -16.91
CA ALA A 83 8.39 -8.46 -17.04
C ALA A 83 8.25 -8.00 -18.50
N GLN A 84 8.98 -8.62 -19.42
CA GLN A 84 8.84 -8.37 -20.87
C GLN A 84 7.49 -8.82 -21.40
N TYR A 85 7.00 -9.98 -20.95
CA TYR A 85 5.67 -10.48 -21.35
C TYR A 85 4.55 -9.54 -20.88
N LEU A 86 4.60 -9.09 -19.63
CA LEU A 86 3.64 -8.12 -19.09
C LEU A 86 3.72 -6.79 -19.82
N SER A 87 4.93 -6.32 -20.13
CA SER A 87 5.14 -5.09 -20.90
C SER A 87 4.54 -5.18 -22.30
N ALA A 88 4.85 -6.25 -23.04
CA ALA A 88 4.33 -6.46 -24.39
C ALA A 88 2.80 -6.53 -24.43
N THR A 89 2.17 -7.04 -23.36
CA THR A 89 0.71 -7.10 -23.23
C THR A 89 0.09 -5.75 -22.84
N PHE A 90 0.66 -5.03 -21.88
CA PHE A 90 -0.03 -3.90 -21.23
C PHE A 90 0.50 -2.52 -21.57
N LEU A 91 1.73 -2.39 -22.11
CA LEU A 91 2.31 -1.10 -22.48
C LEU A 91 2.08 -0.82 -23.97
N PRO A 92 1.25 0.16 -24.34
CA PRO A 92 1.02 0.49 -25.75
C PRO A 92 2.31 0.97 -26.42
N TYR A 93 2.58 0.47 -27.64
CA TYR A 93 3.80 0.79 -28.40
C TYR A 93 4.08 2.31 -28.49
N ASN A 94 3.08 3.11 -28.86
CA ASN A 94 3.24 4.55 -28.99
C ASN A 94 3.56 5.25 -27.66
N LEU A 95 3.07 4.70 -26.54
CA LEU A 95 3.44 5.19 -25.21
C LEU A 95 4.88 4.81 -24.88
N ALA A 96 5.30 3.57 -25.18
CA ALA A 96 6.68 3.13 -24.99
C ALA A 96 7.68 3.99 -25.79
N VAL A 97 7.35 4.34 -27.05
CA VAL A 97 8.17 5.23 -27.89
C VAL A 97 8.33 6.60 -27.23
N ALA A 98 7.25 7.24 -26.81
CA ALA A 98 7.32 8.55 -26.15
C ALA A 98 8.14 8.51 -24.86
N LEU A 99 7.99 7.47 -24.04
CA LEU A 99 8.78 7.27 -22.83
C LEU A 99 10.27 7.08 -23.14
N HIS A 100 10.59 6.34 -24.19
CA HIS A 100 11.96 6.15 -24.64
C HIS A 100 12.59 7.45 -25.16
N GLU A 101 11.83 8.28 -25.90
CA GLU A 101 12.29 9.60 -26.37
C GLU A 101 12.67 10.52 -25.19
N PHE A 102 11.82 10.58 -24.15
CA PHE A 102 12.15 11.33 -22.94
C PHE A 102 13.40 10.76 -22.24
N TYR A 103 13.50 9.43 -22.14
CA TYR A 103 14.65 8.77 -21.55
C TYR A 103 15.97 9.10 -22.26
N VAL A 104 16.00 9.04 -23.60
CA VAL A 104 17.17 9.40 -24.41
C VAL A 104 17.51 10.89 -24.26
N ALA A 105 16.52 11.75 -24.05
CA ALA A 105 16.70 13.17 -23.75
C ALA A 105 17.15 13.45 -22.29
N GLY A 106 17.29 12.41 -21.45
CA GLY A 106 17.63 12.57 -20.03
C GLY A 106 16.49 13.10 -19.16
N ILE A 107 15.26 13.07 -19.68
CA ILE A 107 14.05 13.54 -19.00
C ILE A 107 13.34 12.33 -18.40
N ARG A 108 12.98 12.42 -17.12
CA ARG A 108 12.21 11.40 -16.42
C ARG A 108 10.75 11.83 -16.30
N PRO A 109 9.83 11.34 -17.15
CA PRO A 109 8.42 11.63 -17.01
C PRO A 109 7.80 10.93 -15.79
N ARG A 110 6.65 11.44 -15.35
CA ARG A 110 5.78 10.77 -14.38
C ARG A 110 4.65 10.03 -15.08
N ILE A 111 4.47 8.76 -14.76
CA ILE A 111 3.35 7.94 -15.24
C ILE A 111 2.36 7.78 -14.09
N ARG A 112 1.11 8.17 -14.32
CA ARG A 112 0.03 8.05 -13.34
C ARG A 112 -1.04 7.11 -13.90
N ILE A 113 -1.23 5.98 -13.26
CA ILE A 113 -2.05 4.88 -13.78
C ILE A 113 -3.34 4.76 -12.98
N GLN A 114 -4.47 4.78 -13.67
CA GLN A 114 -5.75 4.33 -13.14
C GLN A 114 -6.01 2.92 -13.71
N PRO A 115 -5.71 1.86 -12.94
CA PRO A 115 -5.86 0.49 -13.42
C PRO A 115 -7.34 0.12 -13.56
N SER A 116 -7.60 -0.94 -14.31
CA SER A 116 -8.89 -1.63 -14.28
C SER A 116 -8.88 -2.66 -13.13
N PRO A 117 -10.05 -3.11 -12.64
CA PRO A 117 -10.13 -4.18 -11.66
C PRO A 117 -9.26 -5.40 -11.97
N ARG A 118 -9.23 -5.86 -13.23
CA ARG A 118 -8.42 -7.01 -13.67
C ARG A 118 -6.91 -6.76 -13.62
N THR A 119 -6.48 -5.51 -13.69
CA THR A 119 -5.06 -5.13 -13.82
C THR A 119 -4.52 -4.38 -12.60
N ALA A 120 -5.32 -4.25 -11.54
CA ALA A 120 -4.95 -3.52 -10.32
C ALA A 120 -3.69 -4.06 -9.61
N GLN A 121 -3.37 -5.35 -9.78
CA GLN A 121 -2.17 -5.95 -9.21
C GLN A 121 -0.92 -5.83 -10.10
N LEU A 122 -1.05 -5.36 -11.35
CA LEU A 122 0.06 -5.24 -12.29
C LEU A 122 1.14 -4.28 -11.73
N PRO A 123 2.37 -4.75 -11.48
CA PRO A 123 3.45 -3.89 -11.00
C PRO A 123 4.07 -3.16 -12.19
N TRP A 124 3.53 -1.98 -12.50
CA TRP A 124 4.03 -1.15 -13.60
C TRP A 124 5.50 -0.77 -13.42
N GLU A 125 5.99 -0.67 -12.19
CA GLU A 125 7.40 -0.45 -11.89
C GLU A 125 8.30 -1.57 -12.43
N LEU A 126 7.77 -2.80 -12.46
CA LEU A 126 8.49 -4.02 -12.83
C LEU A 126 8.47 -4.31 -14.33
N ILE A 127 7.51 -3.81 -15.11
CA ILE A 127 7.42 -4.19 -16.53
C ILE A 127 8.66 -3.71 -17.30
N ALA A 128 9.02 -4.46 -18.34
CA ALA A 128 10.24 -4.24 -19.11
C ALA A 128 9.93 -3.85 -20.57
N PRO A 129 9.93 -2.54 -20.93
CA PRO A 129 9.78 -2.10 -22.32
C PRO A 129 10.84 -2.67 -23.27
N ASP A 130 12.01 -3.02 -22.75
CA ASP A 130 13.12 -3.66 -23.45
C ASP A 130 13.78 -4.71 -22.52
N SER A 131 14.60 -5.62 -23.04
CA SER A 131 15.25 -6.65 -22.22
C SER A 131 16.14 -6.10 -21.10
N ASP A 132 16.73 -4.92 -21.32
CA ASP A 132 17.65 -4.27 -20.39
C ASP A 132 17.09 -3.02 -19.72
N VAL A 133 15.81 -2.69 -19.97
CA VAL A 133 15.17 -1.48 -19.44
C VAL A 133 13.87 -1.84 -18.72
N ARG A 134 13.75 -1.41 -17.47
CA ARG A 134 12.50 -1.42 -16.70
C ARG A 134 11.79 -0.08 -16.77
N LEU A 135 10.46 -0.08 -16.60
CA LEU A 135 9.69 1.16 -16.62
C LEU A 135 10.12 2.13 -15.50
N VAL A 136 10.42 1.62 -14.31
CA VAL A 136 10.90 2.43 -13.16
C VAL A 136 12.28 3.09 -13.42
N GLU A 137 13.06 2.56 -14.37
CA GLU A 137 14.34 3.14 -14.80
C GLU A 137 14.16 4.34 -15.72
N ILE A 138 13.00 4.48 -16.39
CA ILE A 138 12.75 5.55 -17.36
C ILE A 138 11.64 6.52 -16.96
N ALA A 139 10.81 6.17 -15.98
CA ALA A 139 9.75 7.03 -15.46
C ALA A 139 9.57 6.88 -13.95
N ASP A 140 8.95 7.87 -13.31
CA ASP A 140 8.43 7.74 -11.95
C ASP A 140 6.97 7.27 -12.02
N VAL A 141 6.66 6.14 -11.41
CA VAL A 141 5.37 5.45 -11.55
C VAL A 141 4.53 5.62 -10.28
N SER A 142 3.26 5.95 -10.46
CA SER A 142 2.29 6.05 -9.37
C SER A 142 0.89 5.65 -9.84
N VAL A 143 0.02 5.36 -8.88
CA VAL A 143 -1.39 5.04 -9.13
C VAL A 143 -2.25 6.28 -8.86
N LEU A 144 -3.22 6.51 -9.73
CA LEU A 144 -4.22 7.56 -9.58
C LEU A 144 -5.27 7.14 -8.56
N ALA A 145 -5.51 7.99 -7.57
CA ALA A 145 -6.69 7.86 -6.73
C ALA A 145 -7.97 7.90 -7.60
N PRO A 146 -8.98 7.05 -7.33
CA PRO A 146 -10.24 7.06 -8.07
C PRO A 146 -10.90 8.45 -8.04
N PRO A 147 -11.21 9.07 -9.19
CA PRO A 147 -11.77 10.43 -9.24
C PRO A 147 -13.05 10.60 -8.44
N GLY A 148 -13.88 9.56 -8.37
CA GLY A 148 -15.11 9.56 -7.57
C GLY A 148 -14.88 9.77 -6.07
N ILE A 149 -13.71 9.37 -5.56
CA ILE A 149 -13.31 9.58 -4.16
C ILE A 149 -12.66 10.96 -4.01
N VAL A 150 -11.76 11.33 -4.93
CA VAL A 150 -11.04 12.61 -4.89
C VAL A 150 -12.00 13.79 -4.89
N HIS A 151 -13.08 13.70 -5.68
CA HIS A 151 -14.10 14.74 -5.82
C HIS A 151 -15.35 14.49 -4.96
N ALA A 152 -15.34 13.49 -4.07
CA ALA A 152 -16.49 13.19 -3.21
C ALA A 152 -16.73 14.35 -2.22
N PRO A 153 -17.99 14.82 -2.05
CA PRO A 153 -18.32 15.82 -1.04
C PRO A 153 -17.98 15.41 0.40
N ALA A 154 -17.97 14.10 0.68
CA ALA A 154 -17.64 13.54 1.98
C ALA A 154 -16.13 13.54 2.29
N ARG A 155 -15.26 13.82 1.31
CA ARG A 155 -13.80 13.77 1.50
C ARG A 155 -13.32 14.97 2.31
N VAL A 156 -12.55 14.71 3.36
CA VAL A 156 -11.91 15.75 4.18
C VAL A 156 -10.44 15.91 3.80
N ALA A 157 -10.11 16.70 2.78
CA ALA A 157 -8.73 16.84 2.33
C ALA A 157 -7.79 17.38 3.43
N ARG A 158 -6.74 16.64 3.78
CA ARG A 158 -5.64 17.09 4.65
C ARG A 158 -4.32 17.05 3.88
N SER A 159 -3.48 18.05 4.11
CA SER A 159 -2.15 18.15 3.48
C SER A 159 -1.06 17.81 4.47
N TRP A 160 -0.16 16.90 4.10
CA TRP A 160 1.01 16.57 4.93
C TRP A 160 1.90 17.80 5.14
N ALA A 161 2.02 18.69 4.16
CA ALA A 161 2.84 19.90 4.31
C ALA A 161 2.37 20.78 5.49
N ALA A 162 1.08 20.75 5.82
CA ALA A 162 0.53 21.46 6.97
C ALA A 162 0.75 20.74 8.31
N THR A 163 0.84 19.40 8.31
CA THR A 163 0.95 18.58 9.53
C THR A 163 2.31 17.93 9.73
N ARG A 164 3.30 18.12 8.83
CA ARG A 164 4.64 17.48 8.85
C ARG A 164 5.49 17.67 10.11
N HIS A 165 5.03 18.48 11.06
CA HIS A 165 5.70 18.70 12.35
C HIS A 165 5.04 17.91 13.50
N GLN A 166 3.88 17.30 13.26
CA GLN A 166 3.16 16.44 14.20
C GLN A 166 3.76 15.03 14.20
N PRO A 167 3.59 14.22 15.25
CA PRO A 167 4.22 12.89 15.30
C PRO A 167 3.70 11.94 14.21
N VAL A 168 4.50 10.94 13.89
CA VAL A 168 4.09 9.75 13.14
C VAL A 168 3.26 8.88 14.08
N VAL A 169 1.98 8.69 13.76
CA VAL A 169 1.16 7.68 14.43
C VAL A 169 1.56 6.33 13.84
N ALA A 170 2.17 5.47 14.65
CA ALA A 170 2.71 4.19 14.23
C ALA A 170 1.98 3.03 14.94
N ILE A 171 1.55 2.04 14.15
CA ILE A 171 1.07 0.75 14.63
C ILE A 171 1.93 -0.31 13.98
N LEU A 172 2.86 -0.89 14.76
CA LEU A 172 3.89 -1.79 14.26
C LEU A 172 3.71 -3.20 14.84
N ASP A 173 3.25 -4.13 14.00
CA ASP A 173 2.97 -5.54 14.33
C ASP A 173 2.16 -5.69 15.63
N PRO A 174 0.95 -5.08 15.75
CA PRO A 174 0.17 -5.12 16.98
C PRO A 174 -0.22 -6.57 17.32
N ARG A 175 -0.34 -6.90 18.61
CA ARG A 175 -0.88 -8.21 19.00
C ARG A 175 -2.38 -8.24 18.72
N VAL A 176 -2.78 -9.20 17.89
CA VAL A 176 -4.17 -9.53 17.63
C VAL A 176 -4.69 -10.46 18.74
N PRO A 177 -5.72 -10.07 19.52
CA PRO A 177 -6.26 -10.91 20.60
C PRO A 177 -6.74 -12.29 20.11
N GLY A 178 -6.47 -13.34 20.89
CA GLY A 178 -6.83 -14.72 20.51
C GLY A 178 -5.89 -15.39 19.50
N PHE A 179 -4.78 -14.74 19.13
CA PHE A 179 -3.76 -15.28 18.21
C PHE A 179 -2.39 -15.35 18.86
N ARG A 180 -1.71 -16.48 18.64
CA ARG A 180 -0.32 -16.67 19.04
C ARG A 180 0.61 -16.04 18.01
N ALA A 181 1.84 -15.72 18.43
CA ALA A 181 2.85 -15.13 17.55
C ALA A 181 3.20 -15.97 16.32
N ASP A 182 2.99 -17.29 16.38
CA ASP A 182 3.27 -18.27 15.33
C ASP A 182 2.00 -18.73 14.58
N SER A 183 0.88 -18.02 14.73
CA SER A 183 -0.41 -18.36 14.10
C SER A 183 -0.73 -17.45 12.89
N ALA A 184 -1.87 -17.68 12.24
CA ALA A 184 -2.27 -16.98 11.01
C ALA A 184 -2.30 -15.43 11.13
N LEU A 185 -2.69 -14.90 12.30
CA LEU A 185 -2.60 -13.47 12.64
C LEU A 185 -1.52 -13.22 13.70
N GLY A 186 -0.42 -13.97 13.61
CA GLY A 186 0.76 -13.87 14.47
C GLY A 186 1.66 -12.70 14.10
N SER A 187 2.92 -12.76 14.52
CA SER A 187 3.90 -11.70 14.22
C SER A 187 4.17 -11.63 12.72
N VAL A 188 4.10 -10.44 12.12
CA VAL A 188 4.64 -10.23 10.75
C VAL A 188 6.12 -9.88 10.76
N LEU A 189 6.64 -9.32 11.86
CA LEU A 189 8.05 -8.95 12.00
C LEU A 189 8.89 -10.02 12.72
N GLY A 190 8.25 -11.05 13.27
CA GLY A 190 8.95 -12.07 14.05
C GLY A 190 9.49 -11.52 15.37
N ARG A 191 10.67 -12.01 15.79
CA ARG A 191 11.35 -11.51 16.98
C ARG A 191 12.25 -10.36 16.57
N MET A 192 11.92 -9.15 17.01
CA MET A 192 12.75 -7.97 16.81
C MET A 192 14.00 -8.00 17.69
N ASP A 193 15.08 -7.47 17.14
CA ASP A 193 16.32 -7.13 17.85
C ASP A 193 16.64 -5.65 17.64
N SER A 194 17.54 -5.09 18.46
CA SER A 194 17.85 -3.66 18.46
C SER A 194 18.73 -3.22 17.28
N ALA A 195 19.36 -4.15 16.56
CA ALA A 195 20.19 -3.87 15.39
C ALA A 195 19.39 -3.99 14.08
N ALA A 196 18.14 -4.47 14.15
CA ALA A 196 17.28 -4.58 13.00
C ALA A 196 16.93 -3.17 12.44
N PRO A 197 16.88 -2.99 11.11
CA PRO A 197 16.68 -1.67 10.50
C PRO A 197 15.45 -0.92 11.02
N LEU A 198 14.34 -1.64 11.25
CA LEU A 198 13.11 -1.03 11.74
C LEU A 198 13.19 -0.62 13.22
N ALA A 199 13.99 -1.31 14.04
CA ALA A 199 14.25 -0.89 15.41
C ALA A 199 15.09 0.40 15.45
N GLU A 200 16.07 0.54 14.56
CA GLU A 200 16.85 1.78 14.41
C GLU A 200 15.98 2.95 13.95
N LEU A 201 15.07 2.72 13.00
CA LEU A 201 14.10 3.73 12.56
C LEU A 201 13.22 4.22 13.73
N VAL A 202 12.67 3.28 14.51
CA VAL A 202 11.86 3.61 15.70
C VAL A 202 12.69 4.38 16.71
N ALA A 203 13.95 3.99 16.95
CA ALA A 203 14.86 4.69 17.85
C ALA A 203 15.09 6.15 17.41
N ALA A 204 15.30 6.37 16.11
CA ALA A 204 15.49 7.71 15.56
C ALA A 204 14.24 8.58 15.75
N HIS A 205 13.05 8.05 15.46
CA HIS A 205 11.79 8.77 15.65
C HIS A 205 11.49 9.04 17.13
N ALA A 206 11.77 8.09 18.02
CA ALA A 206 11.59 8.25 19.47
C ALA A 206 12.52 9.34 20.03
N ALA A 207 13.80 9.33 19.64
CA ALA A 207 14.78 10.34 20.05
C ALA A 207 14.42 11.76 19.56
N ALA A 208 13.75 11.86 18.42
CA ALA A 208 13.23 13.13 17.89
C ALA A 208 11.87 13.55 18.47
N HIS A 209 11.30 12.77 19.40
CA HIS A 209 9.91 12.95 19.90
C HIS A 209 8.87 13.02 18.77
N TYR A 210 9.13 12.29 17.69
CA TYR A 210 8.35 12.30 16.45
C TYR A 210 7.51 11.03 16.27
N LEU A 211 7.41 10.19 17.31
CA LEU A 211 6.67 8.92 17.30
C LEU A 211 5.47 8.96 18.26
N SER A 212 4.33 8.44 17.81
CA SER A 212 3.16 8.15 18.64
C SER A 212 2.73 6.68 18.46
N PRO A 213 2.67 5.87 19.54
CA PRO A 213 2.88 6.26 20.93
C PRO A 213 4.37 6.51 21.24
N PRO A 214 4.69 7.36 22.22
CA PRO A 214 6.06 7.50 22.69
C PRO A 214 6.53 6.19 23.32
N VAL A 215 7.81 5.86 23.11
CA VAL A 215 8.50 4.69 23.68
C VAL A 215 9.88 5.10 24.17
N ASP A 216 10.31 4.51 25.29
CA ASP A 216 11.66 4.70 25.82
C ASP A 216 12.65 3.68 25.21
N ASP A 217 12.22 2.42 25.11
CA ASP A 217 12.91 1.36 24.36
C ASP A 217 12.25 1.21 22.97
N PRO A 218 13.00 1.31 21.86
CA PRO A 218 12.46 1.10 20.51
C PRO A 218 11.72 -0.24 20.35
N LEU A 219 12.14 -1.28 21.07
CA LEU A 219 11.51 -2.59 20.99
C LEU A 219 10.08 -2.62 21.56
N ASP A 220 9.74 -1.67 22.44
CA ASP A 220 8.39 -1.53 23.02
C ASP A 220 7.35 -0.97 22.02
N ALA A 221 7.79 -0.50 20.84
CA ALA A 221 6.88 -0.11 19.77
C ALA A 221 6.19 -1.30 19.11
N PHE A 222 6.80 -2.49 19.18
CA PHE A 222 6.32 -3.69 18.48
C PHE A 222 5.48 -4.58 19.39
N ARG A 223 4.56 -5.36 18.81
CA ARG A 223 3.77 -6.36 19.55
C ARG A 223 2.99 -5.79 20.74
N ARG A 224 2.60 -4.53 20.67
CA ARG A 224 1.76 -3.87 21.66
C ARG A 224 0.35 -4.46 21.71
N THR A 225 -0.31 -4.37 22.86
CA THR A 225 -1.67 -4.90 23.10
C THR A 225 -2.72 -3.81 23.27
N ASP A 226 -2.31 -2.55 23.25
CA ASP A 226 -3.13 -1.37 23.55
C ASP A 226 -3.44 -0.51 22.31
N LEU A 227 -2.99 -0.94 21.13
CA LEU A 227 -3.21 -0.26 19.86
C LEU A 227 -4.53 -0.70 19.23
N ASP A 228 -5.65 -0.39 19.89
CA ASP A 228 -7.00 -0.68 19.39
C ASP A 228 -7.61 0.49 18.59
N ARG A 229 -8.83 0.32 18.08
CA ARG A 229 -9.54 1.33 17.27
C ARG A 229 -9.83 2.62 18.03
N SER A 230 -9.99 2.54 19.35
CA SER A 230 -10.27 3.68 20.22
C SER A 230 -8.99 4.45 20.50
N TRP A 231 -7.87 3.76 20.69
CA TRP A 231 -6.53 4.36 20.73
C TRP A 231 -6.22 5.08 19.42
N LEU A 232 -6.43 4.43 18.27
CA LEU A 232 -6.18 5.04 16.98
C LEU A 232 -7.00 6.33 16.80
N SER A 233 -8.28 6.32 17.17
CA SER A 233 -9.12 7.51 17.15
C SER A 233 -8.51 8.65 17.99
N ARG A 234 -8.13 8.37 19.25
CA ARG A 234 -7.52 9.39 20.14
C ARG A 234 -6.19 9.92 19.59
N ALA A 235 -5.32 9.03 19.09
CA ALA A 235 -4.02 9.40 18.55
C ALA A 235 -4.17 10.31 17.33
N LEU A 236 -5.07 9.98 16.40
CA LEU A 236 -5.33 10.81 15.22
C LEU A 236 -5.94 12.17 15.57
N HIS A 237 -6.82 12.23 16.58
CA HIS A 237 -7.37 13.51 17.07
C HIS A 237 -6.33 14.40 17.76
N ALA A 238 -5.30 13.81 18.38
CA ALA A 238 -4.19 14.55 18.97
C ALA A 238 -3.29 15.22 17.90
N GLY A 239 -3.35 14.74 16.65
CA GLY A 239 -2.56 15.22 15.53
C GLY A 239 -1.56 14.17 15.05
N ALA A 240 -1.41 14.07 13.73
CA ALA A 240 -0.48 13.15 13.08
C ALA A 240 0.09 13.80 11.81
N ALA A 241 1.41 13.74 11.63
CA ALA A 241 2.01 14.06 10.33
C ALA A 241 1.55 13.03 9.31
N ARG A 242 1.67 11.76 9.69
CA ARG A 242 1.38 10.59 8.86
C ARG A 242 0.99 9.39 9.72
N PHE A 243 0.35 8.42 9.09
CA PHE A 243 -0.04 7.15 9.71
C PHE A 243 0.77 6.00 9.09
N LEU A 244 1.56 5.30 9.91
CA LEU A 244 2.36 4.14 9.51
C LEU A 244 1.77 2.88 10.15
N TYR A 245 1.26 1.97 9.32
CA TYR A 245 0.73 0.69 9.74
C TYR A 245 1.57 -0.44 9.16
N VAL A 246 2.08 -1.32 10.03
CA VAL A 246 2.71 -2.59 9.65
C VAL A 246 1.98 -3.70 10.39
N GLY A 247 1.37 -4.65 9.67
CA GLY A 247 0.57 -5.68 10.33
C GLY A 247 -0.25 -6.53 9.37
N HIS A 248 -1.38 -7.03 9.86
CA HIS A 248 -2.27 -7.87 9.07
C HIS A 248 -3.40 -7.07 8.45
N VAL A 249 -3.71 -7.40 7.21
CA VAL A 249 -4.96 -7.02 6.54
C VAL A 249 -5.64 -8.29 6.09
N THR A 250 -6.95 -8.37 6.30
CA THR A 250 -7.79 -9.32 5.56
C THR A 250 -8.40 -8.54 4.39
N ALA A 251 -7.93 -8.82 3.18
CA ALA A 251 -8.48 -8.25 1.96
C ALA A 251 -9.88 -8.82 1.68
N ALA A 252 -10.73 -8.02 1.03
CA ALA A 252 -11.99 -8.51 0.52
C ALA A 252 -11.75 -9.43 -0.70
N ALA A 253 -12.50 -10.52 -0.78
CA ALA A 253 -12.45 -11.38 -1.95
C ALA A 253 -13.11 -10.66 -3.16
N PRO A 254 -12.42 -10.49 -4.32
CA PRO A 254 -12.97 -9.76 -5.46
C PRO A 254 -14.35 -10.22 -5.90
N GLU A 255 -14.60 -11.53 -5.89
CA GLU A 255 -15.86 -12.17 -6.25
C GLU A 255 -17.04 -11.79 -5.33
N SER A 256 -16.76 -11.28 -4.12
CA SER A 256 -17.79 -10.80 -3.21
C SER A 256 -18.45 -9.50 -3.69
N GLY A 257 -17.76 -8.71 -4.52
CA GLY A 257 -18.16 -7.37 -4.90
C GLY A 257 -18.20 -6.37 -3.73
N ARG A 258 -17.65 -6.71 -2.56
CA ARG A 258 -17.75 -5.95 -1.31
C ARG A 258 -16.39 -5.48 -0.81
N SER A 259 -15.77 -4.56 -1.53
CA SER A 259 -14.44 -4.02 -1.18
C SER A 259 -14.41 -3.39 0.22
N GLU A 260 -15.53 -2.86 0.71
CA GLU A 260 -15.68 -2.23 2.02
C GLU A 260 -15.54 -3.22 3.20
N SER A 261 -15.55 -4.52 2.91
CA SER A 261 -15.34 -5.58 3.91
C SER A 261 -13.87 -5.83 4.23
N ALA A 262 -12.92 -5.21 3.51
CA ALA A 262 -11.49 -5.29 3.83
C ALA A 262 -11.22 -4.72 5.24
N THR A 263 -10.32 -5.35 5.99
CA THR A 263 -10.10 -5.00 7.41
C THR A 263 -8.64 -4.91 7.83
N LEU A 264 -8.37 -3.97 8.74
CA LEU A 264 -7.12 -3.83 9.49
C LEU A 264 -7.22 -4.57 10.83
N HIS A 265 -6.19 -5.33 11.17
CA HIS A 265 -6.11 -6.06 12.43
C HIS A 265 -5.33 -5.27 13.49
N LEU A 266 -6.08 -4.62 14.37
CA LEU A 266 -5.58 -3.90 15.53
C LEU A 266 -5.63 -4.76 16.80
N SER A 267 -5.27 -4.22 17.97
CA SER A 267 -5.43 -4.92 19.26
C SER A 267 -6.88 -4.95 19.79
N CYS A 268 -7.87 -4.76 18.91
CA CYS A 268 -9.29 -4.76 19.26
C CYS A 268 -9.75 -6.14 19.77
N THR A 269 -10.46 -6.18 20.91
CA THR A 269 -11.14 -7.41 21.35
C THR A 269 -12.44 -7.64 20.58
N ALA A 270 -13.03 -8.83 20.70
CA ALA A 270 -14.33 -9.17 20.08
C ALA A 270 -15.49 -8.27 20.56
N ALA A 271 -15.33 -7.68 21.75
CA ALA A 271 -16.30 -6.75 22.35
C ALA A 271 -16.27 -5.35 21.72
N ALA A 272 -15.22 -5.01 20.96
CA ALA A 272 -15.16 -3.73 20.29
C ALA A 272 -16.33 -3.59 19.29
N PRO A 273 -16.96 -2.40 19.18
CA PRO A 273 -17.99 -2.14 18.18
C PRO A 273 -17.39 -2.12 16.79
N GLY A 274 -18.10 -2.63 15.79
CA GLY A 274 -17.69 -2.51 14.40
C GLY A 274 -18.53 -3.33 13.44
N CYS A 275 -18.45 -2.98 12.16
CA CYS A 275 -19.18 -3.63 11.07
C CYS A 275 -18.67 -5.03 10.76
N ALA A 276 -17.36 -5.28 10.91
CA ALA A 276 -16.79 -6.60 10.69
C ALA A 276 -17.26 -7.59 11.77
N PRO A 277 -17.55 -8.87 11.44
CA PRO A 277 -17.84 -9.88 12.45
C PRO A 277 -16.62 -10.09 13.37
N ALA A 278 -16.89 -10.42 14.63
CA ALA A 278 -15.83 -10.89 15.51
C ALA A 278 -15.39 -12.30 15.09
N TYR A 279 -14.08 -12.55 15.19
CA TYR A 279 -13.47 -13.85 14.93
C TYR A 279 -12.58 -14.19 16.14
N ARG A 280 -12.96 -15.25 16.87
CA ARG A 280 -12.41 -15.57 18.20
C ARG A 280 -12.54 -14.37 19.14
N ASP A 281 -11.47 -13.99 19.82
CA ASP A 281 -11.42 -12.90 20.80
C ASP A 281 -11.13 -11.53 20.16
N HIS A 282 -11.20 -11.41 18.83
CA HIS A 282 -10.82 -10.22 18.09
C HIS A 282 -11.92 -9.74 17.14
N ARG A 283 -12.09 -8.42 17.01
CA ARG A 283 -12.87 -7.81 15.92
C ARG A 283 -12.01 -6.83 15.14
N PRO A 284 -11.79 -7.02 13.84
CA PRO A 284 -10.94 -6.14 13.06
C PRO A 284 -11.67 -4.83 12.70
N LEU A 285 -10.92 -3.81 12.29
CA LEU A 285 -11.43 -2.51 11.87
C LEU A 285 -11.62 -2.51 10.35
N SER A 286 -12.86 -2.46 9.86
CA SER A 286 -13.17 -2.53 8.43
C SER A 286 -13.04 -1.17 7.71
N ALA A 287 -12.87 -1.22 6.39
CA ALA A 287 -13.03 -0.03 5.54
C ALA A 287 -14.42 0.58 5.71
N ARG A 288 -15.46 -0.25 5.87
CA ARG A 288 -16.82 0.21 6.19
C ARG A 288 -16.90 1.01 7.48
N ASP A 289 -16.21 0.58 8.55
CA ASP A 289 -16.10 1.36 9.80
C ASP A 289 -15.47 2.73 9.51
N LEU A 290 -14.33 2.74 8.80
CA LEU A 290 -13.56 3.95 8.48
C LEU A 290 -14.27 4.91 7.52
N LEU A 291 -15.21 4.43 6.71
CA LEU A 291 -16.04 5.26 5.82
C LEU A 291 -17.28 5.79 6.53
N LEU A 292 -18.03 4.91 7.20
CA LEU A 292 -19.39 5.21 7.64
C LEU A 292 -19.50 5.46 9.15
N GLY A 293 -18.51 5.07 9.94
CA GLY A 293 -18.50 5.23 11.39
C GLY A 293 -19.72 4.57 12.03
N THR A 294 -20.38 5.28 12.95
CA THR A 294 -21.55 4.73 13.66
C THR A 294 -22.78 4.57 12.76
N HIS A 295 -22.83 5.23 11.59
CA HIS A 295 -23.96 5.08 10.66
C HIS A 295 -24.10 3.67 10.07
N ALA A 296 -23.03 2.86 10.09
CA ALA A 296 -23.06 1.49 9.59
C ALA A 296 -23.34 0.46 10.69
N LEU A 297 -23.49 0.89 11.95
CA LEU A 297 -23.80 -0.01 13.04
C LEU A 297 -25.32 -0.20 13.20
N PRO A 298 -25.79 -1.36 13.71
CA PRO A 298 -27.21 -1.57 13.97
C PRO A 298 -27.77 -0.54 14.97
N PRO A 299 -29.04 -0.11 14.83
CA PRO A 299 -29.69 0.79 15.79
C PRO A 299 -29.60 0.26 17.22
N GLY A 300 -29.23 1.11 18.18
CA GLY A 300 -29.09 0.72 19.59
C GLY A 300 -27.70 0.20 20.00
N THR A 301 -26.72 0.22 19.08
CA THR A 301 -25.28 0.12 19.41
C THR A 301 -24.66 1.46 19.80
N ASP A 302 -25.49 2.50 19.84
CA ASP A 302 -25.19 3.87 20.28
C ASP A 302 -25.00 3.99 21.80
N ASP A 303 -24.43 2.98 22.46
CA ASP A 303 -24.12 3.07 23.89
C ASP A 303 -22.90 4.01 24.07
N PRO A 304 -23.00 5.09 24.87
CA PRO A 304 -21.88 6.01 25.10
C PRO A 304 -20.65 5.35 25.73
N ALA A 305 -20.78 4.15 26.31
CA ALA A 305 -19.64 3.36 26.78
C ALA A 305 -18.81 2.72 25.64
N VAL A 306 -19.35 2.67 24.43
CA VAL A 306 -18.82 1.89 23.31
C VAL A 306 -17.96 2.73 22.35
N TRP A 307 -18.27 4.03 22.23
CA TRP A 307 -17.42 5.02 21.57
C TRP A 307 -17.26 6.21 22.51
N PRO A 308 -16.12 6.40 23.18
CA PRO A 308 -15.92 7.58 23.99
C PRO A 308 -15.97 8.79 23.07
N ASP A 309 -17.07 9.53 23.20
CA ASP A 309 -17.19 10.93 22.86
C ASP A 309 -15.88 11.60 23.28
N GLY A 310 -15.11 12.05 22.29
CA GLY A 310 -13.77 12.62 22.47
C GLY A 310 -13.74 13.93 23.28
N ASN A 311 -14.75 14.19 24.10
CA ASN A 311 -14.91 15.33 24.97
C ASN A 311 -15.57 15.01 26.33
N GLY A 312 -15.96 13.76 26.63
CA GLY A 312 -16.42 13.33 27.96
C GLY A 312 -17.64 14.08 28.53
N ASN A 313 -18.49 14.65 27.66
CA ASN A 313 -19.67 15.40 28.07
C ASN A 313 -20.92 14.63 27.62
N GLY A 314 -21.49 13.83 28.53
CA GLY A 314 -22.64 12.93 28.33
C GLY A 314 -23.90 13.54 27.71
N GLY A 315 -23.83 13.90 26.44
CA GLY A 315 -24.91 14.33 25.59
C GLY A 315 -25.39 13.21 24.66
N ARG A 316 -26.63 13.36 24.16
CA ARG A 316 -27.29 12.47 23.19
C ARG A 316 -26.35 12.13 22.03
N LEU A 317 -26.15 10.83 21.75
CA LEU A 317 -25.22 10.38 20.71
C LEU A 317 -25.59 10.96 19.36
N ILE A 318 -24.66 11.76 18.83
CA ILE A 318 -24.70 12.24 17.46
C ILE A 318 -24.02 11.16 16.63
N ALA A 319 -24.72 10.61 15.64
CA ALA A 319 -24.10 9.67 14.70
C ALA A 319 -22.91 10.36 14.02
N ARG A 320 -21.77 9.66 13.98
CA ARG A 320 -20.51 10.17 13.42
C ARG A 320 -20.09 9.32 12.25
N THR A 321 -19.66 9.99 11.20
CA THR A 321 -19.00 9.38 10.05
C THR A 321 -17.63 8.83 10.44
N GLY A 322 -17.09 7.93 9.63
CA GLY A 322 -15.75 7.39 9.85
C GLY A 322 -14.66 8.48 9.87
N PRO A 323 -14.64 9.45 8.93
CA PRO A 323 -13.70 10.57 8.95
C PRO A 323 -13.77 11.46 10.21
N GLU A 324 -14.92 11.54 10.87
CA GLU A 324 -15.06 12.23 12.16
C GLU A 324 -14.48 11.40 13.30
N ILE A 325 -14.59 10.07 13.28
CA ILE A 325 -14.06 9.18 14.33
C ILE A 325 -12.55 8.96 14.16
N TRP A 326 -12.07 8.84 12.92
CA TRP A 326 -10.66 8.67 12.57
C TRP A 326 -10.25 9.74 11.57
N PRO A 327 -9.76 10.90 12.05
CA PRO A 327 -9.29 11.97 11.18
C PRO A 327 -7.95 11.59 10.53
N ILE A 328 -8.01 10.79 9.45
CA ILE A 328 -6.83 10.28 8.73
C ILE A 328 -5.91 11.43 8.26
N PRO A 329 -4.59 11.36 8.52
CA PRO A 329 -3.65 12.40 8.13
C PRO A 329 -3.41 12.42 6.62
N GLY A 330 -2.69 13.44 6.12
CA GLY A 330 -2.42 13.59 4.68
C GLY A 330 -1.68 12.39 4.06
N ARG A 331 -0.81 11.71 4.81
CA ARG A 331 -0.04 10.55 4.31
C ARG A 331 -0.30 9.30 5.13
N VAL A 332 -0.51 8.19 4.44
CA VAL A 332 -0.76 6.88 5.07
C VAL A 332 0.04 5.78 4.39
N ALA A 333 0.76 4.98 5.17
CA ALA A 333 1.40 3.74 4.72
C ALA A 333 0.68 2.54 5.35
N LEU A 334 0.05 1.71 4.51
CA LEU A 334 -0.58 0.45 4.91
C LEU A 334 0.30 -0.72 4.45
N ILE A 335 1.31 -1.08 5.24
CA ILE A 335 2.27 -2.13 4.92
C ILE A 335 1.74 -3.47 5.43
N ALA A 336 0.95 -4.12 4.60
CA ALA A 336 0.33 -5.42 4.87
C ALA A 336 -0.04 -6.11 3.56
N CYS A 337 -0.25 -7.44 3.63
CA CYS A 337 -0.71 -8.24 2.50
C CYS A 337 -2.01 -7.67 1.90
N GLU A 338 -1.99 -7.36 0.62
CA GLU A 338 -3.16 -6.89 -0.15
C GLU A 338 -3.93 -5.70 0.48
N SER A 339 -3.24 -4.82 1.21
CA SER A 339 -3.85 -3.62 1.80
C SER A 339 -4.38 -2.61 0.77
N GLY A 340 -3.89 -2.68 -0.47
CA GLY A 340 -4.35 -1.91 -1.63
C GLY A 340 -5.27 -2.69 -2.59
N GLY A 341 -5.85 -3.80 -2.13
CA GLY A 341 -6.67 -4.69 -2.97
C GLY A 341 -8.01 -4.10 -3.43
N ASP A 342 -8.41 -2.91 -2.97
CA ASP A 342 -9.70 -2.30 -3.30
C ASP A 342 -9.81 -1.87 -4.77
N LEU A 343 -8.69 -1.57 -5.42
CA LEU A 343 -8.63 -1.31 -6.86
C LEU A 343 -9.01 -2.53 -7.72
N ARG A 344 -9.09 -3.73 -7.15
CA ARG A 344 -9.55 -4.96 -7.82
C ARG A 344 -11.08 -5.02 -7.98
N PHE A 345 -11.79 -3.98 -7.54
CA PHE A 345 -13.26 -3.91 -7.57
C PHE A 345 -13.72 -2.76 -8.44
N ALA A 346 -14.87 -2.93 -9.10
CA ALA A 346 -15.52 -1.85 -9.86
C ALA A 346 -15.89 -0.65 -8.96
N GLU A 347 -16.30 -0.95 -7.72
CA GLU A 347 -16.49 0.04 -6.66
C GLU A 347 -15.34 -0.09 -5.64
N PRO A 348 -14.27 0.72 -5.77
CA PRO A 348 -13.11 0.64 -4.89
C PRO A 348 -13.40 1.40 -3.59
N LEU A 349 -14.14 0.79 -2.66
CA LEU A 349 -14.52 1.35 -1.35
C LEU A 349 -13.81 0.62 -0.18
N GLY A 350 -12.64 0.03 -0.44
CA GLY A 350 -11.86 -0.64 0.60
C GLY A 350 -10.93 0.30 1.37
N LEU A 351 -9.81 -0.23 1.86
CA LEU A 351 -8.97 0.49 2.82
C LEU A 351 -8.32 1.75 2.24
N VAL A 352 -7.78 1.71 1.01
CA VAL A 352 -7.17 2.90 0.39
C VAL A 352 -8.23 3.98 0.21
N ALA A 353 -9.39 3.63 -0.31
CA ALA A 353 -10.52 4.55 -0.44
C ALA A 353 -10.96 5.16 0.90
N ALA A 354 -10.99 4.35 1.96
CA ALA A 354 -11.31 4.82 3.30
C ALA A 354 -10.27 5.83 3.83
N MET A 355 -8.97 5.57 3.61
CA MET A 355 -7.91 6.51 3.98
C MET A 355 -8.02 7.83 3.20
N LEU A 356 -8.25 7.77 1.89
CA LEU A 356 -8.40 8.93 1.02
C LEU A 356 -9.63 9.78 1.37
N THR A 357 -10.76 9.13 1.69
CA THR A 357 -11.99 9.79 2.15
C THR A 357 -11.78 10.44 3.52
N GLY A 358 -11.12 9.70 4.43
CA GLY A 358 -10.80 10.14 5.78
C GLY A 358 -9.86 11.34 5.84
N GLY A 359 -9.00 11.50 4.83
CA GLY A 359 -8.31 12.74 4.54
C GLY A 359 -6.94 12.64 3.91
N ALA A 360 -6.47 11.43 3.65
CA ALA A 360 -5.21 11.22 2.94
C ALA A 360 -5.24 11.85 1.55
N GLU A 361 -4.12 12.45 1.18
CA GLU A 361 -3.80 12.84 -0.19
C GLU A 361 -2.91 11.80 -0.87
N LEU A 362 -2.24 10.95 -0.09
CA LEU A 362 -1.35 9.90 -0.55
C LEU A 362 -1.43 8.66 0.35
N VAL A 363 -1.55 7.49 -0.27
CA VAL A 363 -1.57 6.18 0.41
C VAL A 363 -0.58 5.24 -0.26
N THR A 364 0.34 4.64 0.48
CA THR A 364 1.17 3.53 -0.02
C THR A 364 0.64 2.22 0.55
N ALA A 365 0.37 1.24 -0.32
CA ALA A 365 -0.29 -0.01 0.06
C ALA A 365 0.24 -1.22 -0.75
N GLY A 366 0.12 -2.41 -0.16
CA GLY A 366 0.56 -3.67 -0.75
C GLY A 366 -0.44 -4.23 -1.77
N ARG A 367 0.06 -4.74 -2.89
CA ARG A 367 -0.72 -5.30 -4.01
C ARG A 367 -1.02 -6.80 -3.86
N TRP A 368 -0.17 -7.54 -3.16
CA TRP A 368 -0.22 -9.00 -3.01
C TRP A 368 0.27 -9.45 -1.63
N PRO A 369 0.18 -10.76 -1.30
CA PRO A 369 0.73 -11.27 -0.04
C PRO A 369 2.25 -11.18 0.04
N LEU A 370 2.76 -10.68 1.16
CA LEU A 370 4.17 -10.34 1.33
C LEU A 370 4.91 -11.43 2.12
N PRO A 371 6.05 -11.95 1.63
CA PRO A 371 6.93 -12.78 2.44
C PRO A 371 7.53 -11.96 3.59
N THR A 372 7.57 -12.54 4.79
CA THR A 372 8.27 -11.93 5.93
C THR A 372 9.77 -12.21 5.85
N ASP A 373 10.60 -11.44 6.56
CA ASP A 373 12.05 -11.71 6.63
C ASP A 373 12.32 -13.14 7.11
N LEU A 374 11.52 -13.64 8.05
CA LEU A 374 11.60 -15.03 8.52
C LEU A 374 11.37 -16.05 7.39
N ALA A 375 10.49 -15.75 6.44
CA ALA A 375 10.27 -16.60 5.27
C ALA A 375 11.49 -16.60 4.35
N PHE A 376 12.11 -15.44 4.12
CA PHE A 376 13.37 -15.36 3.38
C PHE A 376 14.49 -16.15 4.05
N HIS A 377 14.62 -16.08 5.38
CA HIS A 377 15.67 -16.84 6.09
C HIS A 377 15.42 -18.35 6.03
N ARG A 378 14.17 -18.78 6.27
CA ARG A 378 13.84 -20.22 6.43
C ARG A 378 13.64 -20.95 5.11
N LEU A 379 13.02 -20.30 4.13
CA LEU A 379 12.61 -20.94 2.88
C LEU A 379 13.59 -20.66 1.74
N ALA A 380 14.20 -19.47 1.73
CA ALA A 380 15.17 -19.08 0.70
C ALA A 380 16.63 -19.14 1.17
N GLY A 381 16.88 -19.40 2.47
CA GLY A 381 18.23 -19.58 3.01
C GLY A 381 19.07 -18.30 3.06
N THR A 382 18.43 -17.12 3.04
CA THR A 382 19.13 -15.84 3.14
C THR A 382 19.82 -15.66 4.51
N PRO A 383 20.89 -14.85 4.59
CA PRO A 383 21.52 -14.51 5.87
C PRO A 383 20.52 -13.88 6.86
N LEU A 384 20.68 -14.16 8.15
CA LEU A 384 19.80 -13.60 9.20
C LEU A 384 19.84 -12.06 9.29
N THR A 385 20.84 -11.44 8.69
CA THR A 385 21.01 -9.98 8.59
C THR A 385 20.28 -9.37 7.40
N ALA A 386 19.74 -10.18 6.48
CA ALA A 386 18.93 -9.69 5.37
C ALA A 386 17.51 -9.43 5.86
N HIS A 387 17.01 -8.20 5.70
CA HIS A 387 15.67 -7.83 6.16
C HIS A 387 14.85 -7.14 5.06
N PRO A 388 14.57 -7.80 3.91
CA PRO A 388 13.90 -7.16 2.78
C PRO A 388 12.58 -6.48 3.16
N PHE A 389 11.78 -7.10 4.03
CA PHE A 389 10.48 -6.55 4.45
C PHE A 389 10.66 -5.31 5.33
N GLN A 390 11.59 -5.34 6.29
CA GLN A 390 11.86 -4.16 7.12
C GLN A 390 12.53 -3.02 6.34
N GLU A 391 13.41 -3.33 5.41
CA GLU A 391 14.01 -2.36 4.48
C GLU A 391 12.92 -1.64 3.67
N ALA A 392 11.92 -2.38 3.18
CA ALA A 392 10.77 -1.78 2.51
C ALA A 392 9.96 -0.87 3.44
N VAL A 393 9.75 -1.25 4.71
CA VAL A 393 9.10 -0.38 5.71
C VAL A 393 9.89 0.93 5.88
N CYS A 394 11.21 0.84 6.03
CA CYS A 394 12.08 2.01 6.20
C CYS A 394 12.11 2.89 4.94
N ALA A 395 12.13 2.30 3.75
CA ALA A 395 12.10 3.04 2.50
C ALA A 395 10.78 3.78 2.29
N ILE A 396 9.65 3.15 2.63
CA ILE A 396 8.33 3.79 2.58
C ILE A 396 8.24 4.91 3.62
N ASP A 397 8.76 4.70 4.84
CA ASP A 397 8.83 5.74 5.87
C ASP A 397 9.60 6.98 5.38
N ALA A 398 10.81 6.77 4.85
CA ALA A 398 11.64 7.83 4.30
C ALA A 398 10.99 8.54 3.11
N ALA A 399 10.35 7.79 2.21
CA ALA A 399 9.59 8.36 1.10
C ALA A 399 8.46 9.26 1.60
N HIS A 400 7.72 8.83 2.62
CA HIS A 400 6.62 9.58 3.23
C HIS A 400 7.06 10.79 4.05
N GLU A 401 8.36 10.97 4.30
CA GLU A 401 8.95 12.17 4.90
C GLU A 401 9.42 13.19 3.85
N SER A 402 9.54 12.78 2.58
CA SER A 402 10.05 13.63 1.50
C SER A 402 8.98 14.51 0.85
N GLU A 403 9.36 15.58 0.16
CA GLU A 403 8.39 16.41 -0.58
C GLU A 403 7.74 15.64 -1.76
N ASP A 404 8.47 14.69 -2.37
CA ASP A 404 7.99 13.82 -3.45
C ASP A 404 8.17 12.32 -3.10
N PRO A 405 7.20 11.71 -2.39
CA PRO A 405 7.27 10.32 -1.98
C PRO A 405 7.33 9.34 -3.15
N VAL A 406 6.73 9.68 -4.30
CA VAL A 406 6.72 8.81 -5.48
C VAL A 406 8.13 8.71 -6.04
N ALA A 407 8.80 9.84 -6.26
CA ALA A 407 10.16 9.85 -6.77
C ALA A 407 11.16 9.16 -5.82
N VAL A 408 11.01 9.35 -4.50
CA VAL A 408 11.88 8.71 -3.51
C VAL A 408 11.66 7.20 -3.44
N LEU A 409 10.41 6.72 -3.43
CA LEU A 409 10.14 5.28 -3.45
C LEU A 409 10.59 4.63 -4.76
N ASN A 410 10.35 5.26 -5.91
CA ASN A 410 10.80 4.75 -7.22
C ASN A 410 12.33 4.71 -7.32
N ARG A 411 13.05 5.62 -6.64
CA ARG A 411 14.52 5.53 -6.52
C ARG A 411 14.95 4.28 -5.76
N TRP A 412 14.36 4.02 -4.60
CA TRP A 412 14.65 2.81 -3.84
C TRP A 412 14.33 1.53 -4.64
N GLN A 413 13.23 1.52 -5.40
CA GLN A 413 12.90 0.41 -6.31
C GLN A 413 13.96 0.22 -7.41
N ARG A 414 14.52 1.29 -7.97
CA ARG A 414 15.65 1.20 -8.92
C ARG A 414 16.91 0.64 -8.27
N ASP A 415 17.22 1.05 -7.04
CA ASP A 415 18.39 0.55 -6.33
C ASP A 415 18.29 -0.96 -6.08
N HIS A 416 17.10 -1.46 -5.69
CA HIS A 416 16.84 -2.90 -5.56
C HIS A 416 16.84 -3.64 -6.91
N LEU A 417 16.29 -3.04 -7.96
CA LEU A 417 16.37 -3.60 -9.31
C LEU A 417 17.83 -3.75 -9.78
N ALA A 418 18.68 -2.74 -9.54
CA ALA A 418 20.10 -2.81 -9.88
C ALA A 418 20.79 -3.95 -9.10
N ALA A 419 20.55 -4.03 -7.79
CA ALA A 419 21.09 -5.11 -6.97
C ALA A 419 20.59 -6.50 -7.42
N TRP A 420 19.30 -6.62 -7.78
CA TRP A 420 18.70 -7.85 -8.32
C TRP A 420 19.35 -8.28 -9.63
N ARG A 421 19.56 -7.33 -10.55
CA ARG A 421 20.22 -7.56 -11.84
C ARG A 421 21.68 -7.98 -11.66
N ASP A 422 22.40 -7.33 -10.74
CA ASP A 422 23.84 -7.55 -10.53
C ASP A 422 24.15 -8.84 -9.76
N THR A 423 23.31 -9.20 -8.79
CA THR A 423 23.59 -10.30 -7.86
C THR A 423 22.70 -11.53 -8.05
N GLY A 424 21.48 -11.34 -8.55
CA GLY A 424 20.45 -12.39 -8.54
C GLY A 424 20.08 -12.89 -7.15
N ALA A 425 20.42 -12.15 -6.08
CA ALA A 425 20.16 -12.54 -4.70
C ALA A 425 18.68 -12.34 -4.34
N ILE A 426 18.05 -13.37 -3.77
CA ILE A 426 16.59 -13.44 -3.56
C ILE A 426 16.06 -12.33 -2.64
N GLU A 427 16.88 -11.81 -1.72
CA GLU A 427 16.59 -10.64 -0.89
C GLU A 427 16.33 -9.35 -1.69
N HIS A 428 16.79 -9.29 -2.95
CA HIS A 428 16.53 -8.17 -3.87
C HIS A 428 15.41 -8.45 -4.89
N SER A 429 14.73 -9.60 -4.78
CA SER A 429 13.63 -9.98 -5.66
C SER A 429 12.49 -8.94 -5.65
N PRO A 430 11.78 -8.75 -6.80
CA PRO A 430 10.59 -7.91 -6.87
C PRO A 430 9.42 -8.37 -6.00
N LEU A 431 9.49 -9.55 -5.37
CA LEU A 431 8.51 -10.03 -4.38
C LEU A 431 8.22 -8.98 -3.30
N ILE A 432 9.19 -8.12 -2.98
CA ILE A 432 9.06 -7.03 -2.00
C ILE A 432 9.03 -5.66 -2.67
N TRP A 433 10.07 -5.27 -3.43
CA TRP A 433 10.19 -3.88 -3.87
C TRP A 433 9.12 -3.46 -4.89
N ALA A 434 8.58 -4.40 -5.68
CA ALA A 434 7.48 -4.14 -6.61
C ALA A 434 6.09 -4.31 -5.97
N ALA A 435 6.02 -4.76 -4.71
CA ALA A 435 4.75 -5.12 -4.06
C ALA A 435 3.92 -3.92 -3.60
N PHE A 436 4.53 -2.74 -3.50
CA PHE A 436 3.87 -1.54 -2.99
C PHE A 436 3.57 -0.54 -4.10
N ALA A 437 2.33 -0.04 -4.10
CA ALA A 437 1.88 1.04 -4.95
C ALA A 437 1.71 2.32 -4.13
N THR A 438 2.07 3.47 -4.69
CA THR A 438 1.67 4.77 -4.13
C THR A 438 0.49 5.32 -4.90
N VAL A 439 -0.65 5.43 -4.22
CA VAL A 439 -1.90 6.02 -4.71
C VAL A 439 -1.94 7.48 -4.28
N ASP A 440 -1.99 8.39 -5.25
CA ASP A 440 -1.91 9.84 -5.02
C ASP A 440 -3.08 10.59 -5.68
N THR A 441 -3.60 11.58 -4.95
CA THR A 441 -4.70 12.45 -5.35
C THR A 441 -4.28 13.67 -6.17
N ARG A 442 -2.99 14.04 -6.14
CA ARG A 442 -2.46 15.29 -6.74
C ARG A 442 -1.94 15.08 -8.15
#